data_AF-A0A5U8SV77-F1
#
_entry.id   AF-A0A5U8SV77-F1
#
_cell.length_a   1.000
_cell.length_b   1.000
_cell.length_c   1.000
_cell.angle_alpha   90.00
_cell.angle_beta   90.00
_cell.angle_gamma   90.00
#
_symmetry.space_group_name_H-M   'P 1'
#
loop_
_entity.id
_entity.type
_entity.pdbx_description
1 polymer ?
#
loop_
_entity_poly.entity_id
_entity_poly.type
_entity_poly.pdbx_seq_one_letter_code
_entity_poly.pdbx_strand_id
1 'polypeptide(L)'
;HIGLRHSSGLWCYPDAAHILQTDFDGLRSCGFSVGKANALLALSEQLESGALVLPDVVTPENADAVSASLTAIKGIGTWTVSYALLRGFNYLNGSLHGDVAVRRNLQRLLARDEKITADETQEWLADFAPWRALMAAHLWRLESAAGY
;
A
#
# COMPACT_ATOMS: atom_id res chain seq x y z
N HIS A 1 24.33 2.38 -6.57
CA HIS A 1 22.98 1.86 -6.86
C HIS A 1 22.43 1.22 -5.60
N ILE A 2 21.19 1.54 -5.19
CA ILE A 2 20.53 1.08 -3.94
C ILE A 2 19.92 -0.32 -4.13
N GLY A 3 20.54 -1.19 -4.93
CA GLY A 3 20.02 -2.52 -5.25
C GLY A 3 20.90 -3.61 -4.67
N LEU A 4 20.34 -4.80 -4.51
CA LEU A 4 21.08 -6.00 -4.13
C LEU A 4 21.47 -6.79 -5.37
N ARG A 5 22.76 -7.00 -5.63
CA ARG A 5 23.18 -7.78 -6.80
C ARG A 5 23.10 -9.27 -6.48
N HIS A 6 22.18 -9.97 -7.15
CA HIS A 6 22.04 -11.41 -7.06
C HIS A 6 23.16 -12.15 -7.82
N SER A 7 23.46 -13.39 -7.44
CA SER A 7 24.50 -14.22 -8.07
C SER A 7 24.25 -14.48 -9.56
N SER A 8 22.99 -14.40 -10.01
CA SER A 8 22.62 -14.47 -11.43
C SER A 8 22.96 -13.20 -12.24
N GLY A 9 23.45 -12.15 -11.59
CA GLY A 9 23.74 -10.85 -12.20
C GLY A 9 22.56 -9.88 -12.23
N LEU A 10 21.36 -10.31 -11.81
CA LEU A 10 20.18 -9.46 -11.67
C LEU A 10 20.26 -8.58 -10.41
N TRP A 11 19.51 -7.49 -10.41
CA TRP A 11 19.34 -6.62 -9.24
C TRP A 11 18.01 -6.91 -8.54
N CYS A 12 18.07 -7.19 -7.26
CA CYS A 12 16.93 -7.31 -6.36
C CYS A 12 16.64 -5.98 -5.68
N TYR A 13 15.41 -5.81 -5.21
CA TYR A 13 15.07 -4.74 -4.30
C TYR A 13 15.94 -4.83 -3.03
N PRO A 14 16.36 -3.68 -2.46
CA PRO A 14 17.06 -3.67 -1.18
C PRO A 14 16.13 -4.15 -0.06
N ASP A 15 16.69 -4.86 0.90
CA ASP A 15 16.03 -5.11 2.19
C ASP A 15 16.21 -3.91 3.14
N ALA A 16 15.67 -4.01 4.36
CA ALA A 16 15.76 -2.94 5.34
C ALA A 16 17.22 -2.62 5.72
N ALA A 17 18.05 -3.63 6.00
CA ALA A 17 19.48 -3.45 6.26
C ALA A 17 20.21 -2.66 5.16
N HIS A 18 19.96 -2.96 3.88
CA HIS A 18 20.58 -2.26 2.75
C HIS A 18 20.06 -0.84 2.56
N ILE A 19 18.78 -0.60 2.86
CA ILE A 19 18.25 0.76 2.91
C ILE A 19 18.98 1.58 3.98
N LEU A 20 19.24 1.02 5.16
CA LEU A 20 19.96 1.73 6.24
C LEU A 20 21.43 2.00 5.95
N GLN A 21 22.05 1.22 5.05
CA GLN A 21 23.39 1.52 4.54
C GLN A 21 23.39 2.68 3.53
N THR A 22 22.22 3.08 3.04
CA THR A 22 22.07 4.24 2.17
C THR A 22 21.73 5.46 3.03
N ASP A 23 22.46 6.54 2.85
CA ASP A 23 22.13 7.79 3.52
C ASP A 23 20.86 8.45 2.92
N PHE A 24 20.32 9.42 3.66
CA PHE A 24 19.16 10.19 3.23
C PHE A 24 19.38 10.81 1.84
N ASP A 25 20.58 11.34 1.58
CA ASP A 25 20.93 11.96 0.31
C ASP A 25 20.96 10.96 -0.85
N GLY A 26 21.38 9.72 -0.61
CA GLY A 26 21.28 8.60 -1.53
C GLY A 26 19.84 8.32 -1.94
N LEU A 27 18.92 8.25 -0.99
CA LEU A 27 17.48 8.10 -1.30
C LEU A 27 16.92 9.30 -2.06
N ARG A 28 17.33 10.52 -1.70
CA ARG A 28 16.93 11.76 -2.40
C ARG A 28 17.41 11.77 -3.85
N SER A 29 18.63 11.28 -4.11
CA SER A 29 19.19 11.17 -5.47
C SER A 29 18.39 10.20 -6.36
N CYS A 30 17.68 9.25 -5.75
CA CYS A 30 16.80 8.30 -6.44
C CYS A 30 15.37 8.83 -6.66
N GLY A 31 15.10 10.10 -6.36
CA GLY A 31 13.81 10.76 -6.63
C GLY A 31 12.77 10.63 -5.52
N PHE A 32 13.12 10.06 -4.36
CA PHE A 32 12.23 10.06 -3.20
C PHE A 32 12.04 11.47 -2.66
N SER A 33 10.81 11.86 -2.31
CA SER A 33 10.57 13.10 -1.54
C SER A 33 11.17 12.98 -0.14
N VAL A 34 11.38 14.12 0.55
CA VAL A 34 11.84 14.13 1.96
C VAL A 34 10.97 13.24 2.84
N GLY A 35 9.64 13.35 2.71
CA GLY A 35 8.70 12.54 3.48
C GLY A 35 8.81 11.04 3.18
N LYS A 36 8.99 10.66 1.90
CA LYS A 36 9.13 9.25 1.53
C LYS A 36 10.46 8.65 1.97
N ALA A 37 11.55 9.41 1.85
CA ALA A 37 12.86 8.98 2.32
C ALA A 37 12.85 8.76 3.84
N ASN A 38 12.30 9.71 4.61
CA ASN A 38 12.16 9.57 6.06
C ASN A 38 11.27 8.38 6.46
N ALA A 39 10.13 8.20 5.78
CA ALA A 39 9.24 7.08 6.07
C ALA A 39 9.91 5.72 5.78
N LEU A 40 10.68 5.63 4.69
CA LEU A 40 11.39 4.42 4.32
C LEU A 40 12.52 4.09 5.31
N LEU A 41 13.33 5.08 5.70
CA LEU A 41 14.37 4.90 6.72
C LEU A 41 13.77 4.50 8.06
N ALA A 42 12.72 5.20 8.52
CA ALA A 42 12.07 4.89 9.79
C ALA A 42 11.43 3.49 9.81
N LEU A 43 10.85 3.05 8.69
CA LEU A 43 10.35 1.68 8.54
C LEU A 43 11.51 0.67 8.63
N SER A 44 12.60 0.92 7.91
CA SER A 44 13.77 0.05 7.91
C SER A 44 14.42 -0.04 9.28
N GLU A 45 14.55 1.07 10.02
CA GLU A 45 15.08 1.09 11.39
C GLU A 45 14.24 0.23 12.34
N GLN A 46 12.91 0.32 12.25
CA GLN A 46 12.02 -0.45 13.12
C GLN A 46 12.03 -1.94 12.81
N LEU A 47 12.17 -2.32 11.53
CA LEU A 47 12.31 -3.71 11.12
C LEU A 47 13.65 -4.31 11.59
N GLU A 48 14.77 -3.61 11.34
CA GLU A 48 16.10 -4.10 11.69
C GLU A 48 16.34 -4.14 13.20
N SER A 49 15.75 -3.22 13.97
CA SER A 49 15.81 -3.26 15.43
C SER A 49 14.87 -4.28 16.07
N GLY A 50 13.94 -4.86 15.30
CA GLY A 50 12.87 -5.73 15.82
C GLY A 50 11.76 -5.00 16.58
N ALA A 51 11.75 -3.66 16.58
CA ALA A 51 10.66 -2.87 17.16
C ALA A 51 9.35 -3.04 16.38
N LEU A 52 9.44 -3.33 15.08
CA LEU A 52 8.34 -3.76 14.23
C LEU A 52 8.62 -5.17 13.71
N VAL A 53 7.70 -6.09 13.96
CA VAL A 53 7.71 -7.43 13.36
C VAL A 53 6.47 -7.58 12.51
N LEU A 54 6.67 -7.71 11.19
CA LEU A 54 5.57 -7.98 10.26
C LEU A 54 5.41 -9.49 10.11
N PRO A 55 4.17 -10.02 10.11
CA PRO A 55 3.94 -11.44 9.92
C PRO A 55 4.18 -11.83 8.46
N ASP A 56 4.57 -13.09 8.22
CA ASP A 56 4.69 -13.63 6.87
C ASP A 56 3.33 -13.67 6.13
N VAL A 57 2.24 -13.82 6.88
CA VAL A 57 0.87 -13.89 6.37
C VAL A 57 -0.04 -12.96 7.17
N VAL A 58 -0.81 -12.14 6.47
CA VAL A 58 -1.90 -11.34 7.05
C VAL A 58 -3.21 -12.12 6.97
N THR A 59 -3.88 -12.22 8.11
CA THR A 59 -5.18 -12.88 8.30
C THR A 59 -6.20 -11.89 8.86
N PRO A 60 -7.51 -12.23 8.86
CA PRO A 60 -8.52 -11.37 9.49
C PRO A 60 -8.22 -11.03 10.96
N GLU A 61 -7.55 -11.93 11.69
CA GLU A 61 -7.25 -11.78 13.11
C GLU A 61 -6.11 -10.79 13.38
N ASN A 62 -5.19 -10.58 12.43
CA ASN A 62 -4.02 -9.73 12.62
C ASN A 62 -3.97 -8.49 11.70
N ALA A 63 -4.85 -8.38 10.70
CA ALA A 63 -4.83 -7.30 9.72
C ALA A 63 -4.92 -5.89 10.35
N ASP A 64 -5.75 -5.73 11.39
CA ASP A 64 -5.91 -4.45 12.09
C ASP A 64 -4.65 -4.08 12.89
N ALA A 65 -4.01 -5.07 13.52
CA ALA A 65 -2.76 -4.86 14.26
C ALA A 65 -1.62 -4.47 13.31
N VAL A 66 -1.46 -5.18 12.19
CA VAL A 66 -0.48 -4.83 11.13
C VAL A 66 -0.74 -3.43 10.60
N SER A 67 -2.00 -3.07 10.38
CA SER A 67 -2.38 -1.75 9.91
C SER A 67 -2.03 -0.64 10.91
N ALA A 68 -2.33 -0.86 12.19
CA ALA A 68 -2.01 0.06 13.26
C ALA A 68 -0.49 0.27 13.39
N SER A 69 0.30 -0.81 13.36
CA SER A 69 1.75 -0.74 13.42
C SER A 69 2.36 0.04 12.25
N LEU A 70 1.89 -0.20 11.03
CA LEU A 70 2.40 0.50 9.84
C LEU A 70 1.98 1.98 9.82
N THR A 71 0.74 2.31 10.18
CA THR A 71 0.26 3.69 10.22
C THR A 71 0.87 4.53 11.34
N ALA A 72 1.44 3.91 12.38
CA ALA A 72 2.19 4.60 13.42
C ALA A 72 3.50 5.24 12.89
N ILE A 73 3.98 4.80 11.73
CA ILE A 73 5.18 5.34 11.09
C ILE A 73 4.82 6.63 10.35
N LYS A 74 5.40 7.76 10.77
CA LYS A 74 5.17 9.06 10.14
C LYS A 74 5.48 9.02 8.65
N GLY A 75 4.48 9.35 7.84
CA GLY A 75 4.56 9.32 6.37
C GLY A 75 3.95 8.08 5.73
N ILE A 76 3.56 7.07 6.51
CA ILE A 76 2.76 5.92 6.07
C ILE A 76 1.30 6.15 6.48
N GLY A 77 0.47 6.51 5.50
CA GLY A 77 -0.96 6.72 5.72
C GLY A 77 -1.80 5.46 5.48
N THR A 78 -3.08 5.51 5.88
CA THR A 78 -4.05 4.41 5.71
C THR A 78 -4.10 3.89 4.28
N TRP A 79 -4.08 4.78 3.27
CA TRP A 79 -4.07 4.35 1.86
C TRP A 79 -2.82 3.51 1.51
N THR A 80 -1.64 3.90 2.00
CA THR A 80 -0.40 3.15 1.77
C THR A 80 -0.46 1.77 2.42
N VAL A 81 -0.97 1.69 3.65
CA VAL A 81 -1.17 0.42 4.37
C VAL A 81 -2.15 -0.47 3.63
N SER A 82 -3.31 0.05 3.25
CA SER A 82 -4.30 -0.64 2.44
C SER A 82 -3.72 -1.22 1.14
N TYR A 83 -2.90 -0.44 0.44
CA TYR A 83 -2.22 -0.89 -0.76
C TYR A 83 -1.20 -2.00 -0.47
N ALA A 84 -0.43 -1.88 0.61
CA ALA A 84 0.52 -2.90 1.05
C ALA A 84 -0.17 -4.20 1.47
N LEU A 85 -1.30 -4.12 2.18
CA LEU A 85 -2.13 -5.29 2.51
C LEU A 85 -2.55 -6.04 1.23
N LEU A 86 -3.07 -5.32 0.24
CA LEU A 86 -3.50 -5.94 -1.01
C LEU A 86 -2.33 -6.49 -1.85
N ARG A 87 -1.30 -5.69 -2.11
CA ARG A 87 -0.26 -5.98 -3.11
C ARG A 87 1.00 -6.61 -2.53
N GLY A 88 1.27 -6.40 -1.25
CA GLY A 88 2.39 -7.00 -0.52
C GLY A 88 1.99 -8.28 0.21
N PHE A 89 0.90 -8.24 0.98
CA PHE A 89 0.45 -9.38 1.80
C PHE A 89 -0.64 -10.26 1.16
N ASN A 90 -1.10 -9.91 -0.04
CA ASN A 90 -2.20 -10.61 -0.71
C ASN A 90 -3.49 -10.69 0.14
N TYR A 91 -3.72 -9.71 1.02
CA TYR A 91 -4.91 -9.62 1.86
C TYR A 91 -6.06 -8.96 1.09
N LEU A 92 -6.95 -9.79 0.56
CA LEU A 92 -8.01 -9.38 -0.38
C LEU A 92 -9.21 -8.69 0.28
N ASN A 93 -9.30 -8.70 1.61
CA ASN A 93 -10.41 -8.10 2.35
C ASN A 93 -10.11 -6.69 2.90
N GLY A 94 -8.98 -6.09 2.51
CA GLY A 94 -8.55 -4.77 2.98
C GLY A 94 -9.49 -3.63 2.57
N SER A 95 -9.24 -2.44 3.14
CA SER A 95 -9.97 -1.22 2.80
C SER A 95 -9.35 -0.52 1.58
N LEU A 96 -10.14 -0.08 0.61
CA LEU A 96 -9.67 0.81 -0.47
C LEU A 96 -10.66 1.96 -0.77
N HIS A 97 -11.61 2.20 0.14
CA HIS A 97 -12.71 3.16 -0.09
C HIS A 97 -12.25 4.62 -0.20
N GLY A 98 -11.10 4.97 0.38
CA GLY A 98 -10.54 6.33 0.32
C GLY A 98 -9.86 6.65 -1.03
N ASP A 99 -9.59 5.63 -1.85
CA ASP A 99 -8.89 5.79 -3.13
C ASP A 99 -9.75 6.58 -4.13
N VAL A 100 -9.18 7.64 -4.70
CA VAL A 100 -9.90 8.54 -5.60
C VAL A 100 -10.32 7.84 -6.91
N ALA A 101 -9.48 6.95 -7.45
CA ALA A 101 -9.80 6.23 -8.67
C ALA A 101 -10.89 5.18 -8.41
N VAL A 102 -10.84 4.48 -7.28
CA VAL A 102 -11.92 3.57 -6.84
C VAL A 102 -13.24 4.30 -6.77
N ARG A 103 -13.31 5.43 -6.06
CA ARG A 103 -14.55 6.21 -5.91
C ARG A 103 -15.10 6.72 -7.25
N ARG A 104 -14.23 7.27 -8.09
CA ARG A 104 -14.59 7.75 -9.43
C ARG A 104 -15.12 6.62 -10.31
N ASN A 105 -14.49 5.44 -10.28
CA ASN A 105 -14.90 4.31 -11.10
C ASN A 105 -16.17 3.65 -10.56
N LEU A 106 -16.38 3.66 -9.24
CA LEU A 106 -17.65 3.28 -8.64
C LEU A 106 -18.78 4.24 -9.06
N GLN A 107 -18.52 5.55 -9.02
CA GLN A 107 -19.49 6.56 -9.47
C GLN A 107 -19.94 6.30 -10.91
N ARG A 108 -18.97 6.03 -11.79
CA ARG A 108 -19.25 5.65 -13.19
C ARG A 108 -20.02 4.33 -13.29
N LEU A 109 -19.63 3.31 -12.55
CA LEU A 109 -20.29 2.00 -12.55
C LEU A 109 -21.76 2.10 -12.14
N LEU A 110 -22.05 2.95 -11.14
CA LEU A 110 -23.40 3.18 -10.63
C LEU A 110 -24.17 4.26 -11.41
N ALA A 111 -23.59 4.82 -12.48
CA ALA A 111 -24.16 5.93 -13.26
C ALA A 111 -24.68 7.09 -12.39
N ARG A 112 -23.90 7.48 -11.36
CA ARG A 112 -24.25 8.56 -10.42
C ARG A 112 -23.73 9.90 -10.91
N ASP A 113 -24.60 10.91 -10.93
CA ASP A 113 -24.22 12.29 -11.25
C ASP A 113 -23.40 12.93 -10.12
N GLU A 114 -23.77 12.65 -8.88
CA GLU A 114 -23.09 13.15 -7.69
C GLU A 114 -21.81 12.38 -7.38
N LYS A 115 -20.84 13.08 -6.79
CA LYS A 115 -19.58 12.47 -6.33
C LYS A 115 -19.86 11.47 -5.21
N ILE A 116 -19.42 10.23 -5.40
CA ILE A 116 -19.46 9.21 -4.35
C ILE A 116 -18.38 9.50 -3.29
N THR A 117 -18.81 9.46 -2.03
CA THR A 117 -17.97 9.68 -0.85
C THR A 117 -17.16 8.44 -0.47
N ALA A 118 -16.20 8.61 0.44
CA ALA A 118 -15.45 7.49 1.01
C ALA A 118 -16.36 6.54 1.80
N ASP A 119 -17.32 7.10 2.55
CA ASP A 119 -18.25 6.32 3.38
C ASP A 119 -19.22 5.51 2.52
N GLU A 120 -19.83 6.11 1.50
CA GLU A 120 -20.67 5.37 0.53
C GLU A 120 -19.89 4.27 -0.19
N THR A 121 -18.61 4.52 -0.51
CA THR A 121 -17.76 3.49 -1.12
C THR A 121 -17.43 2.37 -0.14
N GLN A 122 -17.23 2.70 1.14
CA GLN A 122 -17.01 1.71 2.18
C GLN A 122 -18.24 0.82 2.36
N GLU A 123 -19.43 1.41 2.42
CA GLU A 123 -20.71 0.70 2.53
C GLU A 123 -20.92 -0.21 1.31
N TRP A 124 -20.76 0.30 0.10
CA TRP A 124 -20.90 -0.50 -1.12
C TRP A 124 -19.90 -1.65 -1.19
N LEU A 125 -18.64 -1.41 -0.80
CA LEU A 125 -17.63 -2.47 -0.77
C LEU A 125 -17.91 -3.53 0.29
N ALA A 126 -18.64 -3.23 1.36
CA ALA A 126 -18.90 -4.17 2.45
C ALA A 126 -19.63 -5.45 1.98
N ASP A 127 -20.51 -5.33 0.99
CA ASP A 127 -21.25 -6.45 0.38
C ASP A 127 -20.35 -7.49 -0.30
N PHE A 128 -19.10 -7.13 -0.58
CA PHE A 128 -18.12 -7.99 -1.26
C PHE A 128 -17.14 -8.66 -0.30
N ALA A 129 -17.38 -8.64 1.01
CA ALA A 129 -16.57 -9.41 1.94
C ALA A 129 -16.61 -10.92 1.60
N PRO A 130 -15.48 -11.66 1.66
CA PRO A 130 -14.15 -11.24 2.14
C PRO A 130 -13.20 -10.70 1.06
N TRP A 131 -13.69 -10.14 -0.04
CA TRP A 131 -12.92 -9.70 -1.21
C TRP A 131 -13.01 -8.19 -1.48
N ARG A 132 -13.23 -7.38 -0.46
CA ARG A 132 -13.45 -5.92 -0.58
C ARG A 132 -12.33 -5.21 -1.36
N ALA A 133 -11.07 -5.47 -1.02
CA ALA A 133 -9.93 -4.86 -1.70
C ALA A 133 -9.77 -5.39 -3.13
N LEU A 134 -10.09 -6.67 -3.38
CA LEU A 134 -10.10 -7.22 -4.72
C LEU A 134 -11.16 -6.56 -5.60
N MET A 135 -12.38 -6.34 -5.07
CA MET A 135 -13.43 -5.62 -5.79
C MET A 135 -13.00 -4.19 -6.13
N ALA A 136 -12.41 -3.48 -5.17
CA ALA A 136 -11.84 -2.16 -5.42
C ALA A 136 -10.71 -2.20 -6.48
N ALA A 137 -9.90 -3.26 -6.52
CA ALA A 137 -8.89 -3.44 -7.56
C ALA A 137 -9.49 -3.69 -8.96
N HIS A 138 -10.66 -4.33 -9.03
CA HIS A 138 -11.42 -4.41 -10.28
C HIS A 138 -11.95 -3.04 -10.71
N LEU A 139 -12.36 -2.19 -9.76
CA LEU A 139 -12.73 -0.80 -10.07
C LEU A 139 -11.56 -0.03 -10.67
N TRP A 140 -10.31 -0.21 -10.22
CA TRP A 140 -9.14 0.38 -10.90
C TRP A 140 -9.04 -0.03 -12.37
N ARG A 141 -9.36 -1.29 -12.70
CA ARG A 141 -9.30 -1.78 -14.09
C ARG A 141 -10.37 -1.18 -15.01
N LEU A 142 -11.51 -0.74 -14.48
CA LEU A 142 -12.55 -0.09 -15.29
C LEU A 142 -12.04 1.18 -15.98
N GLU A 143 -11.08 1.89 -15.37
CA GLU A 143 -10.41 3.03 -16.00
C GLU A 143 -9.56 2.59 -17.21
N SER A 144 -8.80 1.50 -17.07
CA SER A 144 -7.93 1.00 -18.15
C SER A 144 -8.68 0.48 -19.38
N ALA A 145 -9.96 0.11 -19.25
CA ALA A 145 -10.80 -0.34 -20.37
C ALA A 145 -11.46 0.81 -21.15
N ALA A 146 -11.45 2.04 -20.64
CA ALA A 146 -12.06 3.19 -21.30
C ALA A 146 -11.09 3.99 -22.20
N GLY A 147 -9.87 3.49 -22.39
CA GLY A 147 -8.79 4.12 -23.17
C GLY A 147 -8.41 3.36 -24.45
N TYR A 148 -9.28 2.47 -24.96
CA TYR A 148 -9.12 1.80 -26.25
C TYR A 148 -10.30 2.09 -27.17
#